data_AF-A0A1R3JAS2-F1
#
_entry.id   AF-A0A1R3JAS2-F1
#
_cell.length_a   1.000
_cell.length_b   1.000
_cell.length_c   1.000
_cell.angle_alpha   90.00
_cell.angle_beta   90.00
_cell.angle_gamma   90.00
#
_symmetry.space_group_name_H-M   'P 1'
#
loop_
_entity.id
_entity.type
_entity.pdbx_description
1 polymer ?
#
loop_
_entity_poly.entity_id
_entity_poly.type
_entity_poly.pdbx_seq_one_letter_code
_entity_poly.pdbx_strand_id
1 'polypeptide(L)'
;MVMEDNESCGSKANDSPVQSRQQRKKLDVYNEVLRRLRDSDIEEANRPGFDDELWTHFNRLPTRYALDVNVERAEDVLKHKRLLHLAHDPANRPAMEVRLVQKLARVA
;
A
#
# COMPACT_ATOMS: atom_id res chain seq x y z
N MET A 1 3.97 36.65 26.40
CA MET A 1 4.50 35.33 26.78
C MET A 1 3.37 34.33 26.54
N VAL A 2 3.44 33.29 25.74
CA VAL A 2 4.47 32.66 24.91
C VAL A 2 3.70 32.02 23.73
N MET A 3 4.28 32.06 22.53
CA MET A 3 3.78 31.39 21.32
C MET A 3 4.22 29.93 21.35
N GLU A 4 3.35 28.97 21.02
CA GLU A 4 3.76 27.60 20.67
C GLU A 4 2.93 27.11 19.47
N ASP A 5 3.29 27.62 18.30
CA ASP A 5 3.16 26.91 17.03
C ASP A 5 4.22 25.81 17.01
N ASN A 6 3.84 24.53 16.94
CA ASN A 6 4.83 23.47 16.73
C ASN A 6 4.31 22.33 15.83
N GLU A 7 4.67 22.47 14.55
CA GLU A 7 5.21 21.42 13.69
C GLU A 7 4.22 20.45 13.00
N SER A 8 3.59 21.01 11.98
CA SER A 8 3.29 20.32 10.72
C SER A 8 4.53 19.62 10.19
N CYS A 9 4.58 18.30 10.33
CA CYS A 9 5.66 17.45 9.81
C CYS A 9 5.48 17.25 8.28
N GLY A 10 5.68 18.33 7.53
CA GLY A 10 5.89 18.29 6.08
C GLY A 10 7.27 17.70 5.79
N SER A 11 7.36 16.36 5.75
CA SER A 11 8.57 15.66 5.34
C SER A 11 8.88 15.99 3.87
N LYS A 12 9.86 16.86 3.67
CA LYS A 12 10.49 17.13 2.37
C LYS A 12 10.93 15.80 1.74
N ALA A 13 10.23 15.39 0.68
CA ALA A 13 10.62 14.25 -0.13
C ALA A 13 11.98 14.59 -0.78
N ASN A 14 13.03 13.93 -0.28
CA ASN A 14 14.36 14.00 -0.84
C ASN A 14 14.37 13.16 -2.13
N ASP A 15 13.90 13.76 -3.24
CA ASP A 15 13.64 13.10 -4.52
C ASP A 15 14.94 12.62 -5.17
N SER A 16 15.42 11.48 -4.68
CA SER A 16 16.64 10.85 -5.17
C SER A 16 16.35 10.27 -6.55
N PRO A 17 17.28 10.26 -7.52
CA PRO A 17 17.05 9.72 -8.87
C PRO A 17 16.52 8.27 -8.90
N VAL A 18 16.78 7.52 -7.82
CA VAL A 18 16.28 6.16 -7.62
C VAL A 18 14.79 6.13 -7.28
N GLN A 19 14.29 7.08 -6.47
CA GLN A 19 12.89 7.17 -6.08
C GLN A 19 11.99 7.58 -7.25
N SER A 20 12.45 8.54 -8.06
CA SER A 20 11.72 8.95 -9.27
C SER A 20 11.62 7.83 -10.31
N ARG A 21 12.70 7.05 -10.51
CA ARG A 21 12.67 5.86 -11.38
C ARG A 21 11.72 4.79 -10.86
N GLN A 22 11.67 4.60 -9.55
CA GLN A 22 10.77 3.66 -8.90
C GLN A 22 9.31 4.07 -9.02
N GLN A 23 8.98 5.36 -8.85
CA GLN A 23 7.63 5.88 -9.06
C GLN A 23 7.16 5.70 -10.51
N ARG A 24 8.04 5.90 -11.50
CA ARG A 24 7.72 5.62 -12.91
C ARG A 24 7.35 4.15 -13.13
N LYS A 25 8.19 3.22 -12.65
CA LYS A 25 7.89 1.78 -12.75
C LYS A 25 6.57 1.42 -12.08
N LYS A 26 6.28 2.05 -10.94
CA LYS A 26 5.02 1.85 -10.21
C LYS A 26 3.82 2.32 -11.01
N LEU A 27 3.92 3.47 -11.68
CA LEU A 27 2.89 3.97 -12.60
C LEU A 27 2.69 3.01 -13.78
N ASP A 28 3.78 2.52 -14.39
CA ASP A 28 3.70 1.57 -15.51
C ASP A 28 2.95 0.30 -15.12
N VAL A 29 3.29 -0.26 -13.95
CA VAL A 29 2.65 -1.45 -13.40
C VAL A 29 1.18 -1.19 -13.06
N TYR A 30 0.86 -0.05 -12.45
CA TYR A 30 -0.50 0.34 -12.15
C TYR A 30 -1.36 0.40 -13.42
N ASN A 31 -0.87 1.06 -14.48
CA ASN A 31 -1.59 1.19 -15.74
C ASN A 31 -1.84 -0.18 -16.39
N GLU A 32 -0.85 -1.07 -16.33
CA GLU A 32 -0.99 -2.41 -16.90
C GLU A 32 -1.97 -3.29 -16.11
N VAL A 33 -1.96 -3.21 -14.78
CA VAL A 33 -2.94 -3.90 -13.93
C VAL A 33 -4.34 -3.36 -14.21
N LEU A 34 -4.52 -2.04 -14.27
CA LEU A 34 -5.80 -1.41 -14.56
C LEU A 34 -6.34 -1.85 -15.93
N ARG A 35 -5.48 -1.87 -16.96
CA ARG A 35 -5.83 -2.34 -18.30
C ARG A 35 -6.30 -3.79 -18.28
N ARG A 36 -5.52 -4.70 -17.67
CA ARG A 36 -5.90 -6.12 -17.61
C ARG A 36 -7.16 -6.37 -16.81
N LEU A 37 -7.38 -5.66 -15.70
CA LEU A 37 -8.62 -5.79 -14.92
C LEU A 37 -9.86 -5.41 -15.74
N ARG A 38 -9.75 -4.38 -16.60
CA ARG A 38 -10.81 -4.01 -17.54
C ARG A 38 -10.98 -5.02 -18.67
N ASP A 39 -9.87 -5.53 -19.20
CA ASP A 39 -9.88 -6.55 -20.26
C ASP A 39 -10.47 -7.89 -19.78
N SER A 40 -10.34 -8.20 -18.48
CA SER A 40 -10.94 -9.37 -17.83
C SER A 40 -12.43 -9.22 -17.48
N ASP A 41 -13.09 -8.17 -17.95
CA ASP A 41 -14.52 -7.88 -17.74
C ASP A 41 -14.93 -7.87 -16.25
N ILE A 42 -14.05 -7.35 -15.40
CA ILE A 42 -14.33 -7.22 -13.97
C ILE A 42 -15.17 -5.96 -13.77
N GLU A 43 -16.45 -6.15 -13.44
CA GLU A 43 -17.40 -5.07 -13.15
C GLU A 43 -16.85 -4.02 -12.17
N GLU A 44 -16.12 -4.45 -11.15
CA GLU A 44 -15.50 -3.56 -10.17
C GLU A 44 -14.49 -2.59 -10.81
N ALA A 45 -13.76 -3.02 -11.85
CA ALA A 45 -12.77 -2.22 -12.54
C ALA A 45 -13.39 -1.16 -13.48
N ASN A 46 -14.66 -1.35 -13.85
CA ASN A 46 -15.43 -0.42 -14.69
C ASN A 46 -16.17 0.64 -13.86
N ARG A 47 -16.14 0.55 -12.52
CA ARG A 47 -16.79 1.52 -11.65
C ARG A 47 -16.07 2.88 -11.67
N PRO A 48 -16.81 4.00 -11.65
CA PRO A 48 -16.20 5.32 -11.54
C PRO A 48 -15.43 5.44 -10.22
N GLY A 49 -14.19 5.95 -10.27
CA GLY A 49 -13.31 6.13 -9.11
C GLY A 49 -12.50 4.90 -8.71
N PHE A 50 -12.67 3.76 -9.40
CA PHE A 50 -11.87 2.56 -9.15
C PHE A 50 -10.37 2.78 -9.43
N ASP A 51 -10.06 3.58 -10.43
CA ASP A 51 -8.71 3.99 -10.82
C ASP A 51 -7.98 4.71 -9.69
N ASP A 52 -8.64 5.68 -9.04
CA ASP A 52 -8.09 6.39 -7.88
C ASP A 52 -7.93 5.48 -6.66
N GLU A 53 -8.91 4.60 -6.44
CA GLU A 53 -8.91 3.61 -5.37
C GLU A 53 -7.77 2.58 -5.52
N LEU A 54 -7.49 2.17 -6.76
CA LEU A 54 -6.40 1.26 -7.09
C LEU A 54 -5.07 1.98 -6.95
N TRP A 55 -4.97 3.23 -7.42
CA TRP A 55 -3.75 4.02 -7.26
C TRP A 55 -3.41 4.27 -5.79
N THR A 56 -4.42 4.57 -4.97
CA THR A 56 -4.28 4.71 -3.52
C THR A 56 -3.80 3.40 -2.87
N HIS A 57 -4.30 2.26 -3.31
CA HIS A 57 -3.84 0.95 -2.82
C HIS A 57 -2.34 0.74 -3.12
N PHE A 58 -1.89 1.04 -4.34
CA PHE A 58 -0.47 1.00 -4.68
C PHE A 58 0.35 1.97 -3.82
N ASN A 59 -0.14 3.18 -3.54
CA ASN A 59 0.54 4.18 -2.70
C ASN A 59 0.59 3.85 -1.22
N ARG A 60 -0.37 3.09 -0.72
CA ARG A 60 -0.36 2.60 0.67
C ARG A 60 0.69 1.51 0.92
N LEU A 61 1.12 0.81 -0.14
CA LEU A 61 2.09 -0.28 -0.05
C LEU A 61 3.52 0.20 -0.36
N PRO A 62 4.55 -0.47 0.21
CA PRO A 62 5.94 -0.16 -0.12
C PRO A 62 6.22 -0.32 -1.61
N THR A 63 7.11 0.48 -2.18
CA THR A 63 7.46 0.46 -3.61
C THR A 63 7.74 -0.93 -4.15
N ARG A 64 8.37 -1.80 -3.34
CA ARG A 64 8.66 -3.19 -3.72
C ARG A 64 7.42 -3.97 -4.17
N TYR A 65 6.25 -3.69 -3.60
CA TYR A 65 5.00 -4.34 -4.00
C TYR A 65 4.74 -4.17 -5.49
N ALA A 66 4.93 -2.95 -6.02
CA ALA A 66 4.75 -2.71 -7.45
C ALA A 66 5.83 -3.36 -8.31
N LEU A 67 7.01 -3.64 -7.76
CA LEU A 67 8.09 -4.34 -8.47
C LEU A 67 7.89 -5.85 -8.48
N ASP A 68 7.29 -6.39 -7.42
CA ASP A 68 7.12 -7.83 -7.19
C ASP A 68 5.75 -8.35 -7.65
N VAL A 69 4.80 -7.46 -7.98
CA VAL A 69 3.46 -7.86 -8.38
C VAL A 69 3.48 -8.57 -9.74
N ASN A 70 2.82 -9.72 -9.81
CA ASN A 70 2.62 -10.38 -11.09
C ASN A 70 1.46 -9.71 -11.83
N VAL A 71 1.79 -8.90 -12.82
CA VAL A 71 0.81 -8.18 -13.64
C VAL A 71 -0.08 -9.11 -14.47
N GLU A 72 0.36 -10.33 -14.80
CA GLU A 72 -0.47 -11.31 -15.53
C GLU A 72 -1.66 -11.80 -14.69
N ARG A 73 -1.50 -11.81 -13.36
CA ARG A 73 -2.54 -12.15 -12.40
C ARG A 73 -3.11 -10.91 -11.74
N ALA A 74 -3.51 -9.93 -12.55
CA ALA A 74 -4.07 -8.66 -12.08
C ALA A 74 -5.23 -8.84 -11.07
N GLU A 75 -6.04 -9.90 -11.22
CA GLU A 75 -7.08 -10.26 -10.25
C GLU A 75 -6.57 -10.48 -8.82
N ASP A 76 -5.33 -10.96 -8.65
CA ASP A 76 -4.76 -11.18 -7.33
C ASP A 76 -4.54 -9.86 -6.60
N VAL A 77 -4.22 -8.78 -7.34
CA VAL A 77 -4.12 -7.43 -6.79
C VAL A 77 -5.47 -6.99 -6.22
N LEU A 78 -6.55 -7.29 -6.95
CA LEU A 78 -7.90 -6.98 -6.51
C LEU A 78 -8.29 -7.80 -5.28
N LYS A 79 -8.02 -9.11 -5.28
CA LYS A 79 -8.25 -9.99 -4.13
C LYS A 79 -7.45 -9.50 -2.92
N HIS A 80 -6.20 -9.11 -3.10
CA HIS A 80 -5.36 -8.56 -2.03
C HIS A 80 -5.93 -7.26 -1.46
N LYS A 81 -6.36 -6.33 -2.32
CA LYS A 81 -7.05 -5.09 -1.90
C LYS A 81 -8.31 -5.40 -1.09
N ARG A 82 -9.13 -6.37 -1.50
CA ARG A 82 -10.34 -6.80 -0.76
C ARG A 82 -9.99 -7.43 0.59
N LEU A 83 -9.00 -8.32 0.63
CA LEU A 83 -8.53 -8.95 1.87
C LEU A 83 -8.03 -7.92 2.88
N LEU A 84 -7.27 -6.91 2.46
CA LEU A 84 -6.81 -5.85 3.35
C LEU A 84 -7.98 -4.98 3.87
N HIS A 85 -9.02 -4.74 3.06
CA HIS A 85 -10.23 -4.07 3.55
C HIS A 85 -10.96 -4.91 4.59
N LEU A 86 -11.14 -6.21 4.33
CA LEU A 86 -11.79 -7.11 5.28
C LEU A 86 -11.03 -7.20 6.61
N ALA A 87 -9.70 -7.25 6.56
CA ALA A 87 -8.85 -7.29 7.75
C ALA A 87 -8.87 -5.99 8.58
N HIS A 88 -9.37 -4.88 8.01
CA HIS A 88 -9.57 -3.64 8.75
C HIS A 88 -10.76 -3.71 9.70
N ASP A 89 -11.74 -4.58 9.42
CA ASP A 89 -12.85 -4.83 10.33
C ASP A 89 -12.33 -5.53 11.61
N PRO A 90 -12.52 -4.93 12.81
CA PRO A 90 -12.14 -5.55 14.07
C PRO A 90 -12.73 -6.95 14.26
N ALA A 91 -13.91 -7.23 13.70
CA ALA A 91 -14.56 -8.54 13.79
C ALA A 91 -13.88 -9.62 12.93
N ASN A 92 -13.18 -9.22 11.85
CA ASN A 92 -12.45 -10.12 10.96
C ASN A 92 -10.94 -10.13 11.24
N ARG A 93 -10.47 -9.38 12.26
CA ARG A 93 -9.06 -9.36 12.61
C ARG A 93 -8.67 -10.74 13.16
N PRO A 94 -7.59 -11.37 12.65
CA PRO A 94 -7.08 -12.60 13.24
C PRO A 94 -6.83 -12.39 14.72
N ALA A 95 -7.29 -13.31 15.57
CA ALA A 95 -6.94 -13.31 16.98
C ALA A 95 -5.42 -13.48 17.10
N MET A 96 -4.72 -12.41 17.47
CA MET A 96 -3.27 -12.41 17.65
C MET A 96 -2.97 -12.41 19.15
N GLU A 97 -2.37 -13.49 19.64
CA GLU A 97 -1.82 -13.54 20.99
C GLU A 97 -0.36 -13.06 20.96
N VAL A 98 -0.10 -11.89 21.56
CA VAL A 98 1.26 -11.36 21.67
C VAL A 98 1.84 -11.76 23.02
N ARG A 99 2.76 -12.73 23.03
CA ARG A 99 3.55 -13.05 24.22
C ARG A 99 4.71 -12.06 24.35
N LEU A 100 4.69 -11.27 25.42
CA LEU A 100 5.80 -10.38 25.77
C LEU A 100 7.01 -11.21 26.23
N VAL A 101 8.12 -11.12 25.49
CA VAL A 101 9.39 -11.76 25.86
C VAL A 101 10.30 -10.71 26.47
N GLN A 102 10.51 -10.78 27.78
CA GLN A 102 11.39 -9.87 28.51
C GLN A 102 12.84 -10.37 28.40
N LYS A 103 13.71 -9.58 27.75
CA LYS A 103 15.15 -9.89 27.70
C LYS A 103 15.79 -9.46 29.02
N LEU A 104 16.28 -10.41 29.80
CA LEU A 104 17.07 -10.13 30.99
C LEU A 104 18.46 -9.67 30.54
N ALA A 105 18.74 -8.36 30.62
CA ALA A 105 20.08 -7.85 30.40
C ALA A 105 20.94 -8.21 31.62
N ARG A 106 21.89 -9.13 31.46
CA ARG A 106 22.94 -9.35 32.45
C ARG A 106 23.93 -8.20 32.35
N VAL A 107 23.95 -7.34 33.37
CA VAL A 107 25.04 -6.39 33.60
C VAL A 107 26.24 -7.22 34.08
N ALA A 108 27.36 -7.09 33.37
CA ALA A 108 28.64 -7.68 33.73
C ALA A 108 29.36 -6.80 34.77
#